data_AF-A0A2S1QVQ5-F1
#
_entry.id   AF-A0A2S1QVQ5-F1
#
_cell.length_a   1.000
_cell.length_b   1.000
_cell.length_c   1.000
_cell.angle_alpha   90.00
_cell.angle_beta   90.00
_cell.angle_gamma   90.00
#
_symmetry.space_group_name_H-M   'P 1'
#
loop_
_entity.id
_entity.type
_entity.pdbx_description
1 polymer ?
#
loop_
_entity_poly.entity_id
_entity_poly.type
_entity_poly.pdbx_seq_one_letter_code
_entity_poly.pdbx_strand_id
1 'polypeptide(L)'
;MTKQISDTIIYKGEEYFLEDELLANYLFEKNISPPATMTALWRGYLACFEIRDNELFLNDLDLISDEGRELFIKVFPSGFPQKLSFMTRLIVIYDGSYEGNPRLPAELNIWERYYVLEITNGNLTGAKTFDHAEMESFKEEQYQYYLLTDEYAAKKLACIEEEKAIARKNHTGISKRAKFKFDEETFNQNIKKRILIETTQFF
;
A
#
# COMPACT_ATOMS: atom_id res chain seq x y z
N MET A 1 -3.67 -12.21 13.95
CA MET A 1 -3.61 -10.78 13.59
C MET A 1 -5.04 -10.34 13.31
N THR A 2 -5.51 -9.25 13.91
CA THR A 2 -6.87 -8.73 13.68
C THR A 2 -6.92 -8.06 12.30
N LYS A 3 -7.91 -8.39 11.46
CA LYS A 3 -8.10 -7.72 10.15
C LYS A 3 -8.34 -6.22 10.40
N GLN A 4 -7.60 -5.37 9.69
CA GLN A 4 -7.83 -3.93 9.75
C GLN A 4 -9.12 -3.59 9.01
N ILE A 5 -9.85 -2.61 9.51
CA ILE A 5 -11.00 -2.05 8.79
C ILE A 5 -10.44 -1.36 7.53
N SER A 6 -11.10 -1.58 6.39
CA SER A 6 -10.70 -1.03 5.09
C SER A 6 -11.15 0.41 4.94
N ASP A 7 -10.29 1.27 4.40
CA ASP A 7 -10.71 2.58 3.86
C ASP A 7 -11.68 2.36 2.68
N THR A 8 -12.37 3.42 2.25
CA THR A 8 -13.30 3.35 1.11
C THR A 8 -12.94 4.31 0.00
N ILE A 9 -13.29 3.97 -1.24
CA ILE A 9 -13.16 4.85 -2.39
C ILE A 9 -14.43 4.83 -3.23
N ILE A 10 -14.91 6.02 -3.60
CA ILE A 10 -15.97 6.20 -4.59
C ILE A 10 -15.32 6.32 -5.97
N TYR A 11 -15.63 5.39 -6.87
CA TYR A 11 -15.15 5.40 -8.25
C TYR A 11 -16.30 5.11 -9.21
N LYS A 12 -16.49 5.99 -10.20
CA LYS A 12 -17.61 5.90 -11.17
C LYS A 12 -19.00 5.84 -10.50
N GLY A 13 -19.15 6.48 -9.34
CA GLY A 13 -20.42 6.55 -8.59
C GLY A 13 -20.70 5.37 -7.67
N GLU A 14 -19.83 4.35 -7.65
CA GLU A 14 -19.94 3.18 -6.78
C GLU A 14 -18.89 3.24 -5.66
N GLU A 15 -19.23 2.73 -4.48
CA GLU A 15 -18.35 2.68 -3.31
C GLU A 15 -17.64 1.32 -3.23
N TYR A 16 -16.33 1.36 -3.01
CA TYR A 16 -15.47 0.18 -2.90
C TYR A 16 -14.63 0.22 -1.64
N PHE A 17 -14.32 -0.96 -1.09
CA PHE A 17 -13.33 -1.09 -0.03
C PHE A 17 -11.91 -1.12 -0.60
N LEU A 18 -11.02 -0.37 0.03
CA LEU A 18 -9.59 -0.38 -0.24
C LEU A 18 -8.88 -1.29 0.75
N GLU A 19 -7.98 -2.11 0.23
CA GLU A 19 -7.08 -2.93 1.06
C GLU A 19 -5.73 -2.23 1.28
N ASP A 20 -5.53 -1.12 0.59
CA ASP A 20 -4.36 -0.26 0.68
C ASP A 20 -4.64 0.97 1.56
N GLU A 21 -3.70 1.29 2.45
CA GLU A 21 -3.80 2.44 3.35
C GLU A 21 -3.17 3.67 2.67
N LEU A 22 -3.93 4.34 1.80
CA LEU A 22 -3.39 5.33 0.87
C LEU A 22 -2.65 6.51 1.54
N LEU A 23 -3.05 6.89 2.75
CA LEU A 23 -2.43 7.98 3.50
C LEU A 23 -1.27 7.53 4.39
N ALA A 24 -1.03 6.23 4.57
CA ALA A 24 -0.07 5.71 5.55
C ALA A 24 1.34 6.29 5.36
N ASN A 25 1.88 6.21 4.14
CA ASN A 25 3.22 6.72 3.83
C ASN A 25 3.30 8.25 4.02
N TYR A 26 2.28 8.97 3.57
CA TYR A 26 2.24 10.43 3.68
C TYR A 26 2.22 10.90 5.14
N LEU A 27 1.42 10.25 6.00
CA LEU A 27 1.38 10.56 7.42
C LEU A 27 2.68 10.15 8.13
N PHE A 28 3.26 9.00 7.76
CA PHE A 28 4.56 8.57 8.28
C PHE A 28 5.67 9.59 7.98
N GLU A 29 5.76 10.09 6.74
CA GLU A 29 6.73 11.11 6.34
C GLU A 29 6.53 12.45 7.08
N LYS A 30 5.28 12.77 7.43
CA LYS A 30 4.95 13.95 8.24
C LYS A 30 5.16 13.74 9.74
N ASN A 31 5.60 12.55 10.16
CA ASN A 31 5.72 12.13 11.56
C ASN A 31 4.39 12.27 12.33
N ILE A 32 3.31 11.84 11.68
CA ILE A 32 1.95 11.90 12.22
C ILE A 32 1.45 10.49 12.44
N SER A 33 1.20 10.19 13.71
CA SER A 33 0.66 8.90 14.16
C SER A 33 -0.53 9.20 15.07
N PRO A 34 -1.76 9.13 14.52
CA PRO A 34 -2.98 9.30 15.31
C PRO A 34 -3.06 8.20 16.38
N PRO A 35 -3.53 8.50 17.60
CA PRO A 35 -3.67 7.48 18.62
C PRO A 35 -4.78 6.51 18.23
N ALA A 36 -4.45 5.22 18.29
CA ALA A 36 -5.41 4.13 18.06
C ALA A 36 -5.80 3.48 19.39
N THR A 37 -7.11 3.35 19.61
CA THR A 37 -7.66 2.67 20.79
C THR A 37 -8.22 1.29 20.47
N MET A 38 -8.18 0.87 19.19
CA MET A 38 -8.76 -0.38 18.70
C MET A 38 -7.79 -1.14 17.81
N THR A 39 -7.62 -2.44 18.05
CA THR A 39 -6.67 -3.29 17.30
C THR A 39 -7.04 -3.48 15.84
N ALA A 40 -8.31 -3.28 15.49
CA ALA A 40 -8.82 -3.35 14.10
C ALA A 40 -8.70 -2.01 13.36
N LEU A 41 -8.21 -0.95 14.02
CA LEU A 41 -7.91 0.33 13.38
C LEU A 41 -6.67 0.97 14.02
N TRP A 42 -5.56 0.25 13.94
CA TRP A 42 -4.27 0.62 14.51
C TRP A 42 -3.70 1.95 14.00
N ARG A 43 -4.17 2.41 12.84
CA ARG A 43 -3.81 3.69 12.23
C ARG A 43 -4.56 4.88 12.83
N GLY A 44 -5.60 4.63 13.62
CA GLY A 44 -6.35 5.67 14.35
C GLY A 44 -7.31 6.51 13.52
N TYR A 45 -7.46 6.22 12.21
CA TYR A 45 -8.40 6.87 11.31
C TYR A 45 -8.99 5.90 10.29
N LEU A 46 -10.14 6.26 9.71
CA LEU A 46 -10.74 5.63 8.53
C LEU A 46 -10.91 6.72 7.47
N ALA A 47 -10.37 6.50 6.27
CA ALA A 47 -10.45 7.47 5.18
C ALA A 47 -11.49 7.08 4.13
N CYS A 48 -12.22 8.07 3.63
CA CYS A 48 -13.11 7.95 2.49
C CYS A 48 -12.57 8.79 1.34
N PHE A 49 -12.26 8.15 0.21
CA PHE A 49 -11.74 8.79 -0.99
C PHE A 49 -12.82 8.88 -2.07
N GLU A 50 -12.64 9.78 -3.03
CA GLU A 50 -13.45 9.84 -4.24
C GLU A 50 -12.57 10.22 -5.42
N ILE A 51 -12.80 9.55 -6.55
CA ILE A 51 -12.30 10.01 -7.84
C ILE A 51 -13.46 10.64 -8.60
N ARG A 52 -13.41 11.95 -8.77
CA ARG A 52 -14.37 12.75 -9.55
C ARG A 52 -13.63 13.72 -10.45
N ASP A 53 -14.14 13.93 -11.65
CA ASP A 53 -13.52 14.81 -12.65
C ASP A 53 -12.03 14.50 -12.92
N ASN A 54 -11.67 13.21 -12.86
CA ASN A 54 -10.29 12.69 -12.97
C ASN A 54 -9.34 13.20 -11.87
N GLU A 55 -9.84 13.61 -10.71
CA GLU A 55 -9.05 14.04 -9.57
C GLU A 55 -9.36 13.17 -8.34
N LEU A 56 -8.33 12.80 -7.59
CA LEU A 56 -8.43 12.06 -6.34
C LEU A 56 -8.61 13.02 -5.17
N PHE A 57 -9.71 12.86 -4.45
CA PHE A 57 -10.04 13.59 -3.23
C PHE A 57 -10.04 12.66 -2.02
N LEU A 58 -9.64 13.22 -0.88
CA LEU A 58 -10.02 12.74 0.44
C LEU A 58 -11.31 13.46 0.81
N ASN A 59 -12.42 12.72 0.82
CA ASN A 59 -13.76 13.23 1.04
C ASN A 59 -14.13 13.30 2.52
N ASP A 60 -13.67 12.34 3.30
CA ASP A 60 -13.89 12.33 4.73
C ASP A 60 -12.80 11.55 5.45
N LEU A 61 -12.68 11.81 6.74
CA LEU A 61 -11.74 11.12 7.60
C LEU A 61 -12.32 10.99 9.01
N ASP A 62 -12.74 9.77 9.34
CA ASP A 62 -13.23 9.43 10.67
C ASP A 62 -12.08 9.13 11.61
N LEU A 63 -12.11 9.71 12.79
CA LEU A 63 -11.05 9.60 13.79
C LEU A 63 -11.56 8.90 15.03
N ILE A 64 -10.73 8.03 15.59
CA ILE A 64 -11.08 7.31 16.82
C ILE A 64 -10.91 8.20 18.06
N SER A 65 -10.10 9.26 17.97
CA SER A 65 -9.73 10.10 19.11
C SER A 65 -9.66 11.59 18.75
N ASP A 66 -9.99 12.45 19.72
CA ASP A 66 -9.90 13.91 19.58
C ASP A 66 -8.45 14.37 19.36
N GLU A 67 -7.47 13.70 19.97
CA GLU A 67 -6.03 13.95 19.74
C GLU A 67 -5.63 13.70 18.27
N GLY A 68 -6.20 12.67 17.64
CA GLY A 68 -6.04 12.44 16.21
C GLY A 68 -6.55 13.63 15.38
N ARG A 69 -7.65 14.25 15.80
CA ARG A 69 -8.25 15.40 15.11
C ARG A 69 -7.32 16.60 15.04
N GLU A 70 -6.66 16.93 16.14
CA GLU A 70 -5.70 18.03 16.18
C GLU A 70 -4.49 17.80 15.26
N LEU A 71 -4.01 16.54 15.19
CA LEU A 71 -2.94 16.17 14.27
C LEU A 71 -3.39 16.28 12.81
N PHE A 72 -4.59 15.81 12.50
CA PHE A 72 -5.12 15.85 11.14
C PHE A 72 -5.41 17.27 10.65
N ILE A 73 -5.88 18.19 11.50
CA ILE A 73 -6.06 19.60 11.14
C ILE A 73 -4.72 20.23 10.69
N LYS A 74 -3.58 19.79 11.22
CA LYS A 74 -2.26 20.29 10.78
C LYS A 74 -1.92 19.85 9.35
N VAL A 75 -2.44 18.72 8.90
CA VAL A 75 -2.16 18.13 7.59
C VAL A 75 -3.16 18.58 6.54
N PHE A 76 -4.43 18.63 6.93
CA PHE A 76 -5.57 18.97 6.08
C PHE A 76 -6.28 20.20 6.67
N PRO A 77 -5.61 21.37 6.72
CA PRO A 77 -6.14 22.55 7.42
C PRO A 77 -7.38 23.15 6.76
N SER A 78 -7.58 22.86 5.47
CA SER A 78 -8.72 23.36 4.70
C SER A 78 -10.00 22.55 4.90
N GLY A 79 -9.93 21.41 5.61
CA GLY A 79 -11.03 20.47 5.75
C GLY A 79 -11.28 19.66 4.47
N PHE A 80 -12.40 18.95 4.44
CA PHE A 80 -12.78 18.05 3.35
C PHE A 80 -13.96 18.60 2.53
N PRO A 81 -14.06 18.26 1.22
CA PRO A 81 -13.16 17.39 0.46
C PRO A 81 -11.83 18.09 0.09
N GLN A 82 -10.72 17.35 0.15
CA GLN A 82 -9.39 17.86 -0.19
C GLN A 82 -8.74 17.05 -1.32
N LYS A 83 -8.32 17.74 -2.39
CA LYS A 83 -7.55 17.11 -3.47
C LYS A 83 -6.20 16.61 -2.93
N LEU A 84 -5.87 15.35 -3.23
CA LEU A 84 -4.60 14.73 -2.83
C LEU A 84 -3.53 14.95 -3.89
N SER A 85 -3.18 16.22 -4.16
CA SER A 85 -2.23 16.59 -5.22
C SER A 85 -0.82 16.04 -5.05
N PHE A 86 -0.48 15.54 -3.86
CA PHE A 86 0.81 14.90 -3.56
C PHE A 86 0.83 13.40 -3.92
N MET A 87 -0.31 12.80 -4.27
CA MET A 87 -0.43 11.37 -4.49
C MET A 87 0.01 10.99 -5.90
N THR A 88 1.00 10.10 -6.00
CA THR A 88 1.44 9.50 -7.27
C THR A 88 1.69 8.01 -7.05
N ARG A 89 0.78 7.15 -7.54
CA ARG A 89 0.79 5.69 -7.34
C ARG A 89 -0.26 4.98 -8.19
N LEU A 90 -0.19 3.65 -8.22
CA LEU A 90 -1.33 2.81 -8.59
C LEU A 90 -2.26 2.62 -7.38
N ILE A 91 -3.56 2.62 -7.65
CA ILE A 91 -4.61 2.17 -6.73
C ILE A 91 -5.29 0.96 -7.37
N VAL A 92 -5.40 -0.13 -6.60
CA VAL A 92 -6.09 -1.34 -7.04
C VAL A 92 -7.40 -1.49 -6.28
N ILE A 93 -8.50 -1.57 -7.01
CA ILE A 93 -9.82 -1.90 -6.47
C ILE A 93 -10.14 -3.34 -6.85
N TYR A 94 -10.48 -4.14 -5.85
CA TYR A 94 -10.91 -5.52 -6.00
C TYR A 94 -12.44 -5.57 -6.01
N ASP A 95 -13.03 -6.08 -7.08
CA ASP A 95 -14.48 -6.01 -7.32
C ASP A 95 -15.07 -7.38 -7.70
N GLY A 96 -16.34 -7.56 -7.35
CA GLY A 96 -17.13 -8.75 -7.66
C GLY A 96 -16.95 -9.92 -6.70
N SER A 97 -17.39 -11.08 -7.14
CA SER A 97 -17.23 -12.32 -6.39
C SER A 97 -15.76 -12.72 -6.28
N TYR A 98 -15.39 -13.44 -5.22
CA TYR A 98 -14.03 -13.92 -5.05
C TYR A 98 -13.97 -15.39 -4.62
N GLU A 99 -12.93 -16.08 -5.05
CA GLU A 99 -12.52 -17.40 -4.56
C GLU A 99 -11.33 -17.23 -3.62
N GLY A 100 -11.46 -17.75 -2.40
CA GLY A 100 -10.38 -17.68 -1.43
C GLY A 100 -10.88 -17.66 0.02
N ASN A 101 -10.04 -17.12 0.90
CA ASN A 101 -10.32 -17.06 2.33
C ASN A 101 -10.59 -15.60 2.73
N PRO A 102 -11.80 -15.24 3.20
CA PRO A 102 -12.12 -13.86 3.64
C PRO A 102 -11.20 -13.30 4.72
N ARG A 103 -10.51 -14.17 5.45
CA ARG A 103 -9.56 -13.79 6.52
C ARG A 103 -8.18 -13.44 5.97
N LEU A 104 -7.90 -13.76 4.71
CA LEU A 104 -6.68 -13.34 4.03
C LEU A 104 -6.89 -11.96 3.41
N PRO A 105 -5.81 -11.17 3.28
CA PRO A 105 -5.81 -9.94 2.50
C PRO A 105 -6.35 -10.15 1.07
N ALA A 106 -6.99 -9.13 0.49
CA ALA A 106 -7.62 -9.25 -0.82
C ALA A 106 -6.65 -9.66 -1.93
N GLU A 107 -5.38 -9.26 -1.85
CA GLU A 107 -4.35 -9.62 -2.83
C GLU A 107 -4.03 -11.13 -2.89
N LEU A 108 -4.42 -11.89 -1.86
CA LEU A 108 -4.28 -13.35 -1.80
C LEU A 108 -5.54 -14.09 -2.22
N ASN A 109 -6.62 -13.38 -2.56
CA ASN A 109 -7.85 -13.94 -3.08
C ASN A 109 -7.93 -13.72 -4.60
N ILE A 110 -8.69 -14.58 -5.28
CA ILE A 110 -8.98 -14.47 -6.71
C ILE A 110 -10.27 -13.70 -6.84
N TRP A 111 -10.24 -12.54 -7.48
CA TRP A 111 -11.41 -11.70 -7.68
C TRP A 111 -11.87 -11.76 -9.13
N GLU A 112 -13.17 -11.54 -9.33
CA GLU A 112 -13.76 -11.47 -10.66
C GLU A 112 -13.18 -10.32 -11.48
N ARG A 113 -12.89 -9.18 -10.85
CA ARG A 113 -12.48 -7.97 -11.54
C ARG A 113 -11.51 -7.14 -10.69
N TYR A 114 -10.58 -6.49 -11.39
CA TYR A 114 -9.63 -5.57 -10.80
C TYR A 114 -9.67 -4.26 -11.57
N TYR A 115 -9.91 -3.14 -10.89
CA TYR A 115 -9.64 -1.82 -11.46
C TYR A 115 -8.27 -1.35 -11.00
N VAL A 116 -7.38 -1.08 -11.96
CA VAL A 116 -6.07 -0.53 -11.68
C VAL A 116 -6.07 0.91 -12.17
N LEU A 117 -5.98 1.83 -11.22
CA LEU A 117 -6.10 3.27 -11.43
C LEU A 117 -4.73 3.89 -11.22
N GLU A 118 -4.24 4.56 -12.24
CA GLU A 118 -2.99 5.30 -12.17
C GLU A 118 -3.27 6.74 -11.74
N ILE A 119 -2.73 7.11 -10.60
CA ILE A 119 -2.82 8.46 -10.05
C ILE A 119 -1.46 9.12 -10.20
N THR A 120 -1.42 10.29 -10.84
CA THR A 120 -0.24 11.15 -10.91
C THR A 120 -0.59 12.55 -10.42
N ASN A 121 0.11 13.01 -9.37
CA ASN A 121 -0.12 14.29 -8.71
C ASN A 121 -1.61 14.53 -8.35
N GLY A 122 -2.26 13.47 -7.86
CA GLY A 122 -3.68 13.46 -7.50
C GLY A 122 -4.64 13.46 -8.68
N ASN A 123 -4.19 13.18 -9.90
CA ASN A 123 -5.06 13.08 -11.08
C ASN A 123 -5.08 11.64 -11.60
N LEU A 124 -6.25 11.14 -11.98
CA LEU A 124 -6.39 9.87 -12.70
C LEU A 124 -5.86 10.04 -14.12
N THR A 125 -4.67 9.51 -14.39
CA THR A 125 -3.99 9.58 -15.70
C THR A 125 -4.21 8.34 -16.54
N GLY A 126 -4.49 7.21 -15.91
CA GLY A 126 -4.75 5.93 -16.56
C GLY A 126 -5.73 5.09 -15.75
N ALA A 127 -6.54 4.29 -16.43
CA ALA A 127 -7.40 3.31 -15.78
C ALA A 127 -7.50 2.07 -16.66
N LYS A 128 -7.21 0.91 -16.07
CA LYS A 128 -7.38 -0.39 -16.71
C LYS A 128 -8.31 -1.25 -15.87
N THR A 129 -9.03 -2.14 -16.55
CA THR A 129 -9.83 -3.19 -15.91
C THR A 129 -9.24 -4.51 -16.34
N PHE A 130 -9.06 -5.42 -15.39
CA PHE A 130 -8.49 -6.73 -15.63
C PHE A 130 -9.40 -7.81 -15.06
N ASP A 131 -9.44 -8.96 -15.72
CA ASP A 131 -9.77 -10.22 -15.06
C ASP A 131 -8.57 -10.76 -14.26
N HIS A 132 -8.72 -11.93 -13.63
CA HIS A 132 -7.64 -12.54 -12.85
C HIS A 132 -6.40 -12.90 -13.68
N ALA A 133 -6.56 -13.49 -14.86
CA ALA A 133 -5.43 -13.92 -15.68
C ALA A 133 -4.66 -12.72 -16.25
N GLU A 134 -5.39 -11.68 -16.65
CA GLU A 134 -4.80 -10.43 -17.10
C GLU A 134 -4.08 -9.70 -15.94
N MET A 135 -4.66 -9.71 -14.75
CA MET A 135 -4.06 -9.10 -13.56
C MET A 135 -2.75 -9.79 -13.15
N GLU A 136 -2.70 -11.13 -13.17
CA GLU A 136 -1.47 -11.87 -12.87
C GLU A 136 -0.39 -11.63 -13.94
N SER A 137 -0.78 -11.59 -15.22
CA SER A 137 0.14 -11.24 -16.31
C SER A 137 0.69 -9.83 -16.14
N PHE A 138 -0.18 -8.88 -15.81
CA PHE A 138 0.20 -7.49 -15.57
C PHE A 138 1.17 -7.36 -14.38
N LYS A 139 0.91 -8.03 -13.25
CA LYS A 139 1.83 -8.06 -12.10
C LYS A 139 3.19 -8.65 -12.47
N GLU A 140 3.21 -9.70 -13.29
CA GLU A 140 4.45 -10.31 -13.75
C GLU A 140 5.26 -9.31 -14.59
N GLU A 141 4.62 -8.64 -15.55
CA GLU A 141 5.27 -7.61 -16.37
C GLU A 141 5.85 -6.49 -15.48
N GLN A 142 5.05 -5.94 -14.57
CA GLN A 142 5.50 -4.89 -13.63
C GLN A 142 6.69 -5.36 -12.79
N TYR A 143 6.67 -6.62 -12.34
CA TYR A 143 7.76 -7.21 -11.58
C TYR A 143 9.04 -7.34 -12.41
N GLN A 144 8.93 -7.82 -13.65
CA GLN A 144 10.07 -7.92 -14.56
C GLN A 144 10.68 -6.56 -14.86
N TYR A 145 9.85 -5.52 -15.06
CA TYR A 145 10.34 -4.15 -15.19
C TYR A 145 11.02 -3.65 -13.92
N TYR A 146 10.42 -3.86 -12.76
CA TYR A 146 10.99 -3.42 -11.48
C TYR A 146 12.37 -4.01 -11.20
N LEU A 147 12.62 -5.28 -11.54
CA LEU A 147 13.93 -5.93 -11.39
C LEU A 147 15.06 -5.22 -12.16
N LEU A 148 14.72 -4.45 -13.20
CA LEU A 148 15.68 -3.70 -14.02
C LEU A 148 15.96 -2.28 -13.49
N THR A 149 15.27 -1.85 -12.43
CA THR A 149 15.36 -0.48 -11.90
C THR A 149 16.49 -0.32 -10.88
N ASP A 150 17.01 0.92 -10.77
CA ASP A 150 17.91 1.29 -9.68
C ASP A 150 17.24 1.21 -8.30
N GLU A 151 15.92 1.36 -8.25
CA GLU A 151 15.12 1.25 -7.03
C GLU A 151 15.19 -0.16 -6.45
N TYR A 152 15.00 -1.19 -7.28
CA TYR A 152 15.17 -2.58 -6.87
C TYR A 152 16.60 -2.85 -6.37
N ALA A 153 17.61 -2.36 -7.08
CA ALA A 153 19.01 -2.53 -6.68
C ALA A 153 19.30 -1.90 -5.31
N ALA A 154 18.79 -0.69 -5.07
CA ALA A 154 18.91 0.01 -3.79
C ALA A 154 18.19 -0.75 -2.66
N LYS A 155 16.96 -1.21 -2.91
CA LYS A 155 16.16 -1.96 -1.93
C LYS A 155 16.80 -3.29 -1.55
N LYS A 156 17.33 -4.02 -2.53
CA LYS A 156 18.09 -5.26 -2.30
C LYS A 156 19.33 -5.00 -1.45
N LEU A 157 20.10 -3.96 -1.77
CA LEU A 157 21.30 -3.62 -1.00
C LEU A 157 20.96 -3.24 0.45
N ALA A 158 19.92 -2.44 0.66
CA ALA A 158 19.46 -2.05 2.00
C ALA A 158 19.07 -3.27 2.84
N CYS A 159 18.30 -4.19 2.26
CA CYS A 159 17.88 -5.43 2.93
C CYS A 159 19.09 -6.30 3.33
N ILE A 160 20.06 -6.47 2.42
CA ILE A 160 21.30 -7.21 2.70
C ILE A 160 22.08 -6.59 3.88
N GLU A 161 22.22 -5.26 3.92
CA GLU A 161 22.94 -4.58 5.00
C GLU A 161 22.21 -4.67 6.34
N GLU A 162 20.88 -4.61 6.34
CA GLU A 162 20.06 -4.81 7.53
C GLU A 162 20.22 -6.23 8.10
N GLU A 163 20.09 -7.27 7.28
CA GLU A 163 20.24 -8.65 7.73
C GLU A 163 21.66 -8.94 8.25
N LYS A 164 22.69 -8.38 7.59
CA LYS A 164 24.08 -8.43 8.09
C LYS A 164 24.21 -7.76 9.46
N ALA A 165 23.57 -6.60 9.66
CA ALA A 165 23.60 -5.89 10.94
C ALA A 165 22.94 -6.71 12.06
N ILE A 166 21.79 -7.35 11.76
CA ILE A 166 21.09 -8.26 12.68
C ILE A 166 21.98 -9.47 13.02
N ALA A 167 22.59 -10.10 12.01
CA ALA A 167 23.50 -11.22 12.21
C ALA A 167 24.69 -10.85 13.10
N ARG A 168 25.29 -9.66 12.90
CA ARG A 168 26.38 -9.13 13.74
C ARG A 168 25.94 -8.96 15.21
N LYS A 169 24.74 -8.42 15.47
CA LYS A 169 24.20 -8.23 16.83
C LYS A 169 23.94 -9.57 17.53
N ASN A 170 23.45 -10.57 16.81
CA ASN A 170 23.09 -11.88 17.36
C ASN A 170 24.31 -12.79 17.62
N HIS A 171 25.50 -12.48 17.09
CA HIS A 171 26.73 -13.28 17.23
C HIS A 171 27.58 -12.91 18.46
N THR A 172 26.97 -12.46 19.55
CA THR A 172 27.65 -12.12 20.82
C THR A 172 27.96 -13.34 21.71
N GLY A 173 27.69 -14.56 21.26
CA GLY A 173 27.98 -15.81 21.99
C GLY A 173 28.92 -16.75 21.23
N ILE A 174 29.90 -17.32 21.93
CA ILE A 174 30.89 -18.29 21.43
C ILE A 174 30.18 -19.58 20.99
N SER A 175 29.73 -19.68 19.74
CA SER A 175 29.85 -20.86 18.87
C SER A 175 29.04 -20.69 17.57
N LYS A 176 29.69 -21.12 16.47
CA LYS A 176 29.19 -21.21 15.08
C LYS A 176 28.93 -19.89 14.36
N ARG A 177 29.97 -19.40 13.66
CA ARG A 177 29.81 -18.49 12.49
C ARG A 177 29.04 -19.23 11.40
N ALA A 178 27.71 -19.14 11.39
CA ALA A 178 26.97 -19.36 10.16
C ALA A 178 27.38 -18.23 9.20
N LYS A 179 27.88 -18.57 8.01
CA LYS A 179 28.12 -17.55 6.97
C LYS A 179 26.76 -16.96 6.61
N PHE A 180 26.60 -15.65 6.75
CA PHE A 180 25.43 -14.93 6.26
C PHE A 180 25.20 -15.29 4.77
N LYS A 181 24.00 -15.74 4.45
CA LYS A 181 23.56 -16.02 3.08
C LYS A 181 22.22 -15.30 2.90
N PHE A 182 22.20 -14.34 1.98
CA PHE A 182 20.98 -13.65 1.59
C PHE A 182 20.07 -14.63 0.83
N ASP A 183 18.80 -14.70 1.24
CA ASP A 183 17.78 -15.48 0.56
C ASP A 183 17.08 -14.61 -0.49
N GLU A 184 17.69 -14.55 -1.67
CA GLU A 184 17.18 -13.76 -2.78
C GLU A 184 15.81 -14.25 -3.28
N GLU A 185 15.52 -15.54 -3.17
CA GLU A 185 14.24 -16.10 -3.61
C GLU A 185 13.11 -15.59 -2.72
N THR A 186 13.26 -15.68 -1.40
CA THR A 186 12.28 -15.17 -0.44
C THR A 186 12.10 -13.65 -0.58
N PHE A 187 13.19 -12.90 -0.74
CA PHE A 187 13.15 -11.45 -0.97
C PHE A 187 12.32 -11.11 -2.22
N ASN A 188 12.60 -11.78 -3.34
CA ASN A 188 11.91 -11.58 -4.61
C ASN A 188 10.43 -11.96 -4.55
N GLN A 189 10.08 -13.06 -3.88
CA GLN A 189 8.67 -13.43 -3.68
C GLN A 189 7.91 -12.37 -2.87
N ASN A 190 8.55 -11.75 -1.88
CA ASN A 190 7.92 -10.70 -1.09
C ASN A 190 7.70 -9.42 -1.90
N ILE A 191 8.66 -9.03 -2.76
CA ILE A 191 8.49 -7.90 -3.69
C ILE A 191 7.33 -8.19 -4.65
N LYS A 192 7.33 -9.36 -5.28
CA LYS A 192 6.32 -9.73 -6.27
C LYS A 192 4.89 -9.64 -5.71
N LYS A 193 4.67 -10.06 -4.46
CA LYS A 193 3.36 -9.96 -3.79
C LYS A 193 2.85 -8.53 -3.64
N ARG A 194 3.76 -7.55 -3.53
CA ARG A 194 3.45 -6.13 -3.27
C ARG A 194 3.80 -5.23 -4.44
N ILE A 195 4.07 -5.79 -5.63
CA ILE A 195 4.66 -5.04 -6.74
C ILE A 195 3.86 -3.82 -7.14
N LEU A 196 2.53 -3.89 -7.06
CA LEU A 196 1.63 -2.78 -7.42
C LEU A 196 1.58 -1.66 -6.36
N ILE A 197 2.03 -1.93 -5.14
CA ILE A 197 2.21 -0.94 -4.07
C ILE A 197 3.62 -0.33 -4.14
N GLU A 198 4.59 -1.15 -4.52
CA GLU A 198 6.02 -0.79 -4.47
C GLU A 198 6.50 -0.10 -5.75
N THR A 199 5.84 -0.31 -6.89
CA THR A 199 6.25 0.32 -8.15
C THR A 199 5.77 1.77 -8.25
N THR A 200 6.70 2.65 -8.63
CA THR A 200 6.43 4.04 -9.02
C THR A 200 6.45 4.23 -10.54
N GLN A 201 6.73 3.17 -11.30
CA GLN A 201 6.67 3.17 -12.76
C GLN A 201 5.28 2.71 -13.21
N PHE A 202 4.64 3.55 -14.01
CA PHE A 202 3.28 3.33 -14.50
C PHE A 202 3.29 3.05 -16.01
N PHE A 203 2.12 2.68 -16.55
CA PHE A 203 1.95 2.21 -17.93
C PHE A 203 1.71 3.31 -18.96
#